data_AF-A0A2R4G397-F1
#
_entry.id   AF-A0A2R4G397-F1
#
_cell.length_a   1.000
_cell.length_b   1.000
_cell.length_c   1.000
_cell.angle_alpha   90.00
_cell.angle_beta   90.00
_cell.angle_gamma   90.00
#
_symmetry.space_group_name_H-M   'P 1'
#
loop_
_entity.id
_entity.type
_entity.pdbx_description
1 polymer ?
#
loop_
_entity_poly.entity_id
_entity_poly.type
_entity_poly.pdbx_seq_one_letter_code
_entity_poly.pdbx_strand_id
1 'polypeptide(L)'
;MGLEIHEINAGSPLPWLMAESGMGFWRLNKVALIYGERRVPCWRCGFPNVQSGLFLELGGRNEYHCRIVAWSVADSIGLLSQAFLDTLNAGYCVRRRYSKTMGCEYLATCCPKCGCIQGDNFIYRNFKGRGGVFSNPADTSRLTAHMLPSFTDTDPRRFDWAFDGFTLEAEPRRIWFEAPFVLPNQAWPWTGR
;
A
#
# COMPACT_ATOMS: atom_id res chain seq x y z
N MET A 1 -9.18 8.81 56.22
CA MET A 1 -8.41 8.16 55.13
C MET A 1 -9.01 6.78 54.91
N GLY A 2 -9.94 6.66 53.98
CA GLY A 2 -10.47 5.39 53.49
C GLY A 2 -10.15 5.29 52.01
N LEU A 3 -9.56 4.17 51.58
CA LEU A 3 -9.40 3.85 50.16
C LEU A 3 -10.79 3.49 49.63
N GLU A 4 -11.36 4.31 48.74
CA GLU A 4 -12.51 3.90 47.95
C GLU A 4 -12.05 2.96 46.83
N ILE A 5 -12.47 1.70 46.93
CA ILE A 5 -12.34 0.71 45.86
C ILE A 5 -13.59 0.84 44.98
N HIS A 6 -13.42 1.32 43.75
CA HIS A 6 -14.49 1.30 42.76
C HIS A 6 -14.51 -0.05 42.03
N GLU A 7 -15.61 -0.79 42.15
CA GLU A 7 -15.88 -1.97 41.33
C GLU A 7 -15.98 -1.58 39.85
N ILE A 8 -15.11 -2.14 39.02
CA ILE A 8 -15.18 -1.99 37.56
C ILE A 8 -16.23 -2.98 37.05
N ASN A 9 -17.46 -2.49 36.83
CA ASN A 9 -18.48 -3.24 36.10
C ASN A 9 -18.05 -3.40 34.63
N ALA A 10 -17.93 -4.65 34.18
CA ALA A 10 -17.72 -5.01 32.79
C ALA A 10 -18.87 -4.46 31.93
N GLY A 11 -18.62 -3.37 31.20
CA GLY A 11 -19.60 -2.82 30.27
C GLY A 11 -19.63 -1.29 30.11
N SER A 12 -18.84 -0.54 30.89
CA SER A 12 -18.74 0.92 30.69
C SER A 12 -17.48 1.28 29.90
N PRO A 13 -17.56 2.05 28.79
CA PRO A 13 -16.39 2.46 28.02
C PRO A 13 -15.52 3.38 28.89
N LEU A 14 -14.24 3.05 28.98
CA LEU A 14 -13.29 3.71 29.85
C LEU A 14 -13.07 5.18 29.42
N PRO A 15 -13.05 6.17 30.33
CA PRO A 15 -12.94 7.60 29.99
C PRO A 15 -11.64 8.02 29.30
N TRP A 16 -10.60 7.19 29.29
CA TRP A 16 -9.38 7.42 28.52
C TRP A 16 -9.51 7.03 27.04
N LEU A 17 -10.67 6.51 26.60
CA LEU A 17 -11.09 6.47 25.19
C LEU A 17 -11.68 7.80 24.69
N MET A 18 -11.75 8.84 25.53
CA MET A 18 -12.37 10.14 25.22
C MET A 18 -11.38 11.30 25.31
N ALA A 19 -10.21 11.18 24.67
CA ALA A 19 -9.36 12.32 24.36
C ALA A 19 -8.57 12.04 23.07
N GLU A 20 -9.22 12.27 21.93
CA GLU A 20 -8.60 12.75 20.68
C GLU A 20 -9.67 12.79 19.58
N SER A 21 -10.38 13.91 19.54
CA SER A 21 -11.08 14.36 18.33
C SER A 21 -10.04 14.84 17.31
N GLY A 22 -9.82 14.03 16.26
CA GLY A 22 -9.18 14.45 15.00
C GLY A 22 -7.81 13.81 14.72
N MET A 23 -7.76 13.00 13.65
CA MET A 23 -6.56 12.49 12.97
C MET A 23 -5.67 11.48 13.73
N GLY A 24 -5.50 10.28 13.19
CA GLY A 24 -4.21 9.57 13.33
C GLY A 24 -4.27 8.05 13.44
N PHE A 25 -5.25 7.46 14.12
CA PHE A 25 -5.25 6.02 14.40
C PHE A 25 -6.25 5.25 13.53
N TRP A 26 -5.74 4.19 12.89
CA TRP A 26 -6.47 3.36 11.95
C TRP A 26 -6.29 1.88 12.28
N ARG A 27 -7.33 1.09 12.13
CA ARG A 27 -7.23 -0.37 12.08
C ARG A 27 -6.87 -0.78 10.66
N LEU A 28 -5.84 -1.61 10.51
CA LEU A 28 -5.54 -2.27 9.24
C LEU A 28 -6.49 -3.46 9.04
N ASN A 29 -7.49 -3.30 8.18
CA ASN A 29 -8.46 -4.36 7.89
C ASN A 29 -7.95 -5.34 6.84
N LYS A 30 -7.29 -4.84 5.79
CA LYS A 30 -6.70 -5.65 4.72
C LYS A 30 -5.41 -5.02 4.23
N VAL A 31 -4.50 -5.89 3.82
CA VAL A 31 -3.31 -5.54 3.06
C VAL A 31 -3.20 -6.49 1.87
N ALA A 32 -2.84 -5.96 0.71
CA ALA A 32 -2.74 -6.75 -0.50
C ALA A 32 -1.68 -6.23 -1.47
N LEU A 33 -1.12 -7.13 -2.28
CA LEU A 33 -0.41 -6.75 -3.50
C LEU A 33 -1.46 -6.37 -4.54
N ILE A 34 -1.45 -5.13 -5.04
CA ILE A 34 -2.41 -4.65 -6.03
C ILE A 34 -1.75 -4.36 -7.37
N TYR A 35 -2.42 -4.68 -8.47
CA TYR A 35 -1.99 -4.28 -9.81
C TYR A 35 -3.16 -3.97 -10.75
N GLY A 36 -2.92 -3.11 -11.73
CA GLY A 36 -3.89 -2.83 -12.78
C GLY A 36 -3.88 -3.91 -13.86
N GLU A 37 -5.05 -4.39 -14.28
CA GLU A 37 -5.16 -5.36 -15.38
C GLU A 37 -4.77 -4.75 -16.73
N ARG A 38 -5.10 -3.47 -16.94
CA ARG A 38 -4.72 -2.72 -18.13
C ARG A 38 -3.20 -2.51 -18.16
N ARG A 39 -2.58 -2.89 -19.28
CA ARG A 39 -1.15 -2.66 -19.51
C ARG A 39 -0.89 -1.21 -19.94
N VAL A 40 0.16 -0.61 -19.37
CA VAL A 40 0.61 0.75 -19.69
C VAL A 40 1.94 0.67 -20.44
N PRO A 41 2.08 1.30 -21.63
CA PRO A 41 3.31 1.22 -22.42
C PRO A 41 4.50 1.89 -21.71
N CYS A 42 5.72 1.31 -21.76
CA CYS A 42 6.89 1.99 -21.17
C CYS A 42 7.14 3.29 -21.92
N TRP A 43 7.29 4.38 -21.17
CA TRP A 43 7.55 5.70 -21.73
C TRP A 43 8.84 5.78 -22.58
N ARG A 44 9.77 4.84 -22.38
CA ARG A 44 11.05 4.74 -23.11
C ARG A 44 10.99 3.82 -24.34
N CYS A 45 10.39 2.63 -24.23
CA CYS A 45 10.47 1.61 -25.29
C CYS A 45 9.12 1.07 -25.78
N GLY A 46 8.00 1.59 -25.26
CA GLY A 46 6.65 1.18 -25.66
C GLY A 46 6.19 -0.19 -25.15
N PHE A 47 7.07 -0.99 -24.54
CA PHE A 47 6.71 -2.33 -24.08
C PHE A 47 5.56 -2.29 -23.05
N PRO A 48 4.53 -3.15 -23.13
CA PRO A 48 3.41 -3.15 -22.18
C PRO A 48 3.85 -3.54 -20.76
N ASN A 49 3.59 -2.67 -19.77
CA ASN A 49 3.94 -2.91 -18.36
C ASN A 49 2.70 -3.06 -17.50
N VAL A 50 2.85 -3.82 -16.41
CA VAL A 50 1.92 -3.81 -15.29
C VAL A 50 2.30 -2.66 -14.37
N GLN A 51 1.29 -1.97 -13.84
CA GLN A 51 1.48 -1.07 -12.70
C GLN A 51 1.01 -1.79 -11.45
N SER A 52 1.80 -1.70 -10.39
CA SER A 52 1.54 -2.37 -9.12
C SER A 52 1.89 -1.47 -7.94
N GLY A 53 1.36 -1.80 -6.78
CA GLY A 53 1.66 -1.16 -5.50
C GLY A 53 1.17 -2.02 -4.34
N LEU A 54 1.15 -1.42 -3.15
CA LEU A 54 0.55 -2.03 -1.97
C LEU A 54 -0.84 -1.43 -1.74
N PHE A 55 -1.84 -2.27 -1.50
CA PHE A 55 -3.18 -1.83 -1.12
C PHE A 55 -3.36 -1.97 0.38
N LEU A 56 -3.99 -0.96 1.00
CA LEU A 56 -4.41 -0.96 2.40
C LEU A 56 -5.90 -0.63 2.50
N GLU A 57 -6.62 -1.40 3.28
CA GLU A 57 -7.96 -1.07 3.74
C GLU A 57 -7.87 -0.63 5.20
N LEU A 58 -8.17 0.64 5.47
CA LEU A 58 -8.01 1.27 6.78
C LEU A 58 -9.38 1.66 7.34
N GLY A 59 -9.69 1.16 8.55
CA GLY A 59 -10.90 1.50 9.29
C GLY A 59 -10.61 2.47 10.43
N GLY A 60 -11.27 3.63 10.43
CA GLY A 60 -11.29 4.57 11.55
C GLY A 60 -12.63 4.52 12.29
N ARG A 61 -12.82 5.41 13.26
CA ARG A 61 -14.06 5.48 14.08
C ARG A 61 -15.32 5.70 13.25
N ASN A 62 -15.25 6.60 12.26
CA ASN A 62 -16.35 6.97 11.36
C ASN A 62 -15.88 7.09 9.89
N GLU A 63 -14.66 6.65 9.61
CA GLU A 63 -14.01 6.83 8.32
C GLU A 63 -13.48 5.49 7.83
N TYR A 64 -13.43 5.36 6.51
CA TYR A 64 -12.89 4.19 5.84
C TYR A 64 -12.12 4.66 4.62
N HIS A 65 -10.88 4.20 4.49
CA HIS A 65 -9.99 4.59 3.42
C HIS A 65 -9.41 3.36 2.72
N CYS A 66 -9.45 3.40 1.39
CA CYS A 66 -8.81 2.41 0.54
C CYS A 66 -7.58 3.07 -0.08
N ARG A 67 -6.38 2.70 0.35
CA ARG A 67 -5.15 3.38 -0.07
C ARG A 67 -4.33 2.49 -0.99
N ILE A 68 -3.84 3.06 -2.09
CA ILE A 68 -2.77 2.48 -2.92
C ILE A 68 -1.49 3.22 -2.60
N VAL A 69 -0.50 2.47 -2.14
CA VAL A 69 0.80 2.95 -1.68
C VAL A 69 1.86 2.58 -2.70
N ALA A 70 2.69 3.55 -3.07
CA ALA A 70 3.83 3.33 -3.95
C ALA A 70 4.86 2.39 -3.31
N TRP A 71 5.59 1.67 -4.17
CA TRP A 71 6.71 0.84 -3.72
C TRP A 71 7.82 1.65 -3.05
N SER A 72 8.04 2.89 -3.48
CA SER A 72 9.03 3.79 -2.84
C SER A 72 8.67 4.09 -1.38
N VAL A 73 7.40 4.33 -1.08
CA VAL A 73 6.92 4.54 0.30
C VAL A 73 7.05 3.26 1.10
N ALA A 74 6.56 2.13 0.57
CA ALA A 74 6.64 0.83 1.24
C ALA A 74 8.08 0.38 1.53
N ASP A 75 9.03 0.75 0.67
CA ASP A 75 10.46 0.51 0.85
C ASP A 75 11.08 1.45 1.89
N SER A 76 10.69 2.75 1.89
CA SER A 76 11.22 3.74 2.84
C SER A 76 10.84 3.45 4.29
N ILE A 77 9.67 2.86 4.53
CA ILE A 77 9.22 2.44 5.86
C ILE A 77 9.90 1.14 6.33
N GLY A 78 10.62 0.46 5.43
CA GLY A 78 11.41 -0.73 5.76
C GLY A 78 10.58 -1.96 6.11
N LEU A 79 9.31 -2.04 5.70
CA LEU A 79 8.40 -3.14 6.07
C LEU A 79 8.60 -4.42 5.25
N LEU A 80 9.24 -4.37 4.08
CA LEU A 80 9.24 -5.49 3.12
C LEU A 80 10.42 -6.44 3.37
N SER A 81 10.14 -7.73 3.51
CA SER A 81 11.19 -8.75 3.66
C SER A 81 11.97 -8.96 2.36
N GLN A 82 13.22 -9.42 2.46
CA GLN A 82 14.04 -9.71 1.27
C GLN A 82 13.39 -10.79 0.38
N ALA A 83 12.78 -11.82 0.98
CA ALA A 83 12.07 -12.86 0.22
C ALA A 83 10.89 -12.29 -0.59
N PHE A 84 10.20 -11.29 -0.05
CA PHE A 84 9.14 -10.59 -0.76
C PHE A 84 9.69 -9.74 -1.90
N LEU A 85 10.78 -9.00 -1.65
CA LEU A 85 11.48 -8.21 -2.67
C LEU A 85 11.95 -9.07 -3.85
N ASP A 86 12.49 -10.25 -3.59
CA ASP A 86 12.93 -11.20 -4.63
C ASP A 86 11.73 -11.66 -5.49
N THR A 87 10.60 -11.94 -4.85
CA THR A 87 9.34 -12.32 -5.53
C THR A 87 8.81 -11.18 -6.40
N LEU A 88 8.82 -9.96 -5.87
CA LEU A 88 8.41 -8.74 -6.57
C LEU A 88 9.31 -8.46 -7.79
N ASN A 89 10.62 -8.69 -7.67
CA ASN A 89 11.55 -8.54 -8.79
C ASN A 89 11.29 -9.56 -9.90
N ALA A 90 11.11 -10.84 -9.53
CA ALA A 90 10.89 -11.92 -10.49
C ALA A 90 9.54 -11.81 -11.23
N GLY A 91 8.45 -11.56 -10.51
CA GLY A 91 7.10 -11.59 -11.08
C GLY A 91 6.60 -10.24 -11.61
N TYR A 92 7.02 -9.14 -10.99
CA TYR A 92 6.46 -7.81 -11.25
C TYR A 92 7.50 -6.79 -11.72
N CYS A 93 8.77 -7.19 -11.85
CA CYS A 93 9.90 -6.32 -12.21
C CYS A 93 10.01 -5.10 -11.28
N VAL A 94 9.61 -5.26 -10.02
CA VAL A 94 9.74 -4.25 -8.98
C VAL A 94 11.08 -4.46 -8.29
N ARG A 95 11.96 -3.45 -8.36
CA ARG A 95 13.35 -3.54 -7.89
C ARG A 95 13.91 -2.17 -7.57
N ARG A 96 14.92 -2.13 -6.71
CA ARG A 96 15.64 -0.89 -6.40
C ARG A 96 16.38 -0.38 -7.62
N ARG A 97 16.23 0.91 -7.92
CA ARG A 97 16.91 1.59 -9.03
C ARG A 97 17.19 3.04 -8.68
N TYR A 98 18.37 3.50 -9.08
CA TYR A 98 18.74 4.91 -9.01
C TYR A 98 17.98 5.76 -10.04
N SER A 99 17.30 6.80 -9.57
CA SER A 99 16.65 7.81 -10.41
C SER A 99 17.49 9.07 -10.48
N LYS A 100 17.96 9.42 -11.69
CA LYS A 100 18.69 10.67 -11.92
C LYS A 100 17.85 11.91 -11.62
N THR A 101 16.53 11.83 -11.81
CA THR A 101 15.60 12.95 -11.55
C THR A 101 15.41 13.17 -10.05
N MET A 102 15.33 12.09 -9.27
CA MET A 102 15.13 12.18 -7.82
C MET A 102 16.45 12.26 -7.04
N GLY A 103 17.58 11.93 -7.67
CA GLY A 103 18.91 11.94 -7.05
C GLY A 103 19.17 10.78 -6.07
N CYS A 104 18.26 9.81 -5.97
CA CYS A 104 18.33 8.71 -5.00
C CYS A 104 17.94 7.36 -5.62
N GLU A 105 18.23 6.28 -4.89
CA GLU A 105 17.72 4.94 -5.16
C GLU A 105 16.44 4.67 -4.36
N TYR A 106 15.47 4.02 -5.00
CA TYR A 106 14.23 3.58 -4.36
C TYR A 106 13.68 2.34 -5.07
N LEU A 107 12.84 1.57 -4.39
CA LEU A 107 12.09 0.46 -4.97
C LEU A 107 11.04 0.97 -5.97
N ALA A 108 11.09 0.49 -7.21
CA ALA A 108 10.20 0.94 -8.26
C ALA A 108 9.81 -0.17 -9.23
N THR A 109 8.61 -0.05 -9.79
CA THR A 109 8.22 -0.82 -10.98
C THR A 109 9.12 -0.42 -12.15
N CYS A 110 9.78 -1.41 -12.75
CA CYS A 110 10.66 -1.24 -13.90
C CYS A 110 10.09 -1.97 -15.11
N CYS A 111 10.39 -1.47 -16.30
CA CYS A 111 10.02 -2.21 -17.50
C CYS A 111 10.82 -3.51 -17.61
N PRO A 112 10.16 -4.65 -17.89
CA PRO A 112 10.84 -5.93 -18.07
C PRO A 112 11.75 -5.90 -19.31
N LYS A 113 11.42 -5.13 -20.36
CA LYS A 113 12.19 -5.10 -21.60
C LYS A 113 13.47 -4.28 -21.52
N CYS A 114 13.40 -3.02 -21.09
CA CYS A 114 14.58 -2.14 -21.12
C CYS A 114 15.00 -1.59 -19.75
N GLY A 115 14.35 -2.04 -18.67
CA GLY A 115 14.69 -1.65 -17.30
C GLY A 115 14.45 -0.17 -16.98
N CYS A 116 13.79 0.59 -17.85
CA CYS A 116 13.33 1.96 -17.56
C CYS A 116 12.50 1.95 -16.27
N ILE A 117 12.85 2.78 -15.29
CA ILE A 117 11.98 3.07 -14.14
C ILE A 117 10.65 3.55 -14.73
N GLN A 118 9.58 2.78 -14.53
CA GLN A 118 8.22 3.24 -14.82
C GLN A 118 7.73 4.18 -13.73
N GLY A 119 8.36 4.05 -12.55
CA GLY A 119 8.30 4.96 -11.42
C GLY A 119 6.96 4.91 -10.73
N ASP A 120 6.83 5.75 -9.70
CA ASP A 120 5.55 6.08 -9.06
C ASP A 120 4.72 7.03 -9.95
N ASN A 121 4.94 7.07 -11.27
CA ASN A 121 4.17 7.91 -12.21
C ASN A 121 2.67 7.63 -12.17
N PHE A 122 2.28 6.49 -11.61
CA PHE A 122 0.89 6.14 -11.31
C PHE A 122 0.34 6.78 -10.03
N ILE A 123 1.17 7.44 -9.21
CA ILE A 123 0.81 8.23 -8.02
C ILE A 123 1.15 9.72 -8.16
N TYR A 124 2.05 10.11 -9.09
CA TYR A 124 2.32 11.51 -9.45
C TYR A 124 1.13 12.20 -10.15
N ARG A 125 -0.10 12.08 -9.64
CA ARG A 125 -1.32 12.81 -10.05
C ARG A 125 -1.41 13.07 -11.55
N ASN A 126 -1.15 12.04 -12.37
CA ASN A 126 -1.17 12.19 -13.83
C ASN A 126 -0.17 13.25 -14.35
N PHE A 127 1.07 13.28 -13.84
CA PHE A 127 2.11 14.20 -14.30
C PHE A 127 2.31 14.06 -15.82
N LYS A 128 2.10 15.18 -16.52
CA LYS A 128 2.06 15.28 -18.00
C LYS A 128 0.95 14.48 -18.71
N GLY A 129 -0.16 14.18 -18.05
CA GLY A 129 -1.31 13.56 -18.72
C GLY A 129 -1.09 12.10 -19.15
N ARG A 130 -0.03 11.45 -18.66
CA ARG A 130 0.36 10.07 -19.03
C ARG A 130 -0.22 9.02 -18.08
N GLY A 131 -1.36 9.34 -17.47
CA GLY A 131 -1.93 8.74 -16.26
C GLY A 131 -1.85 7.22 -16.21
N GLY A 132 -1.40 6.73 -15.06
CA GLY A 132 -1.43 5.31 -14.74
C GLY A 132 -2.86 4.81 -14.47
N VAL A 133 -3.02 3.49 -14.43
CA VAL A 133 -4.28 2.80 -14.12
C VAL A 133 -4.86 3.22 -12.78
N PHE A 134 -4.01 3.61 -11.83
CA PHE A 134 -4.43 4.06 -10.51
C PHE A 134 -4.80 5.55 -10.43
N SER A 135 -4.04 6.43 -11.11
CA SER A 135 -4.24 7.89 -11.01
C SER A 135 -5.17 8.52 -12.05
N ASN A 136 -5.49 7.82 -13.15
CA ASN A 136 -6.30 8.39 -14.21
C ASN A 136 -7.80 8.25 -13.87
N PRO A 137 -8.54 9.35 -13.62
CA PRO A 137 -9.95 9.29 -13.26
C PRO A 137 -10.85 8.70 -14.36
N ALA A 138 -10.43 8.81 -15.62
CA ALA A 138 -11.17 8.22 -16.75
C ALA A 138 -10.90 6.72 -16.92
N ASP A 139 -9.92 6.17 -16.20
CA ASP A 139 -9.59 4.76 -16.27
C ASP A 139 -10.50 3.96 -15.33
N THR A 140 -11.40 3.19 -15.93
CA THR A 140 -12.33 2.31 -15.22
C THR A 140 -11.85 0.86 -15.15
N SER A 141 -10.62 0.58 -15.58
CA SER A 141 -10.08 -0.77 -15.61
C SER A 141 -10.03 -1.36 -14.21
N ARG A 142 -10.28 -2.68 -14.14
CA ARG A 142 -10.20 -3.46 -12.91
C ARG A 142 -8.77 -3.43 -12.34
N LEU A 143 -8.71 -3.43 -11.02
CA LEU A 143 -7.53 -3.61 -10.21
C LEU A 143 -7.66 -4.96 -9.50
N THR A 144 -6.64 -5.80 -9.64
CA THR A 144 -6.60 -7.10 -8.96
C THR A 144 -5.72 -6.98 -7.73
N ALA A 145 -6.23 -7.47 -6.61
CA ALA A 145 -5.57 -7.46 -5.31
C ALA A 145 -5.40 -8.90 -4.79
N HIS A 146 -4.16 -9.31 -4.56
CA HIS A 146 -3.88 -10.57 -3.86
C HIS A 146 -3.64 -10.29 -2.38
N MET A 147 -4.49 -10.87 -1.54
CA MET A 147 -4.39 -10.70 -0.10
C MET A 147 -3.01 -11.11 0.41
N LEU A 148 -2.42 -10.23 1.22
CA LEU A 148 -1.23 -10.49 2.01
C LEU A 148 -1.66 -10.66 3.47
N PRO A 149 -0.91 -11.44 4.27
CA PRO A 149 -1.09 -11.45 5.71
C PRO A 149 -0.94 -10.03 6.30
N SER A 150 -1.63 -9.72 7.39
CA SER A 150 -1.44 -8.43 8.07
C SER A 150 -0.02 -8.30 8.63
N PHE A 151 0.57 -7.11 8.52
CA PHE A 151 1.87 -6.79 9.15
C PHE A 151 1.73 -6.17 10.55
N THR A 152 0.49 -5.93 10.99
CA THR A 152 0.16 -5.52 12.36
C THR A 152 -0.97 -6.38 12.91
N ASP A 153 -1.16 -6.32 14.22
CA ASP A 153 -2.41 -6.75 14.85
C ASP A 153 -3.60 -5.88 14.41
N THR A 154 -4.78 -6.19 14.96
CA THR A 154 -6.04 -5.47 14.69
C THR A 154 -6.19 -4.19 15.51
N ASP A 155 -5.18 -3.81 16.29
CA ASP A 155 -5.26 -2.64 17.14
C ASP A 155 -5.09 -1.36 16.31
N PRO A 156 -5.86 -0.30 16.59
CA PRO A 156 -5.69 0.97 15.92
C PRO A 156 -4.28 1.54 16.13
N ARG A 157 -3.61 1.92 15.04
CA ARG A 157 -2.24 2.46 15.03
C ARG A 157 -2.12 3.62 14.05
N ARG A 158 -1.03 4.40 14.15
CA ARG A 158 -0.76 5.46 13.18
C ARG A 158 -0.19 4.90 11.87
N PHE A 159 -0.77 5.36 10.76
CA PHE A 159 -0.34 5.03 9.40
C PHE A 159 -0.11 6.32 8.60
N ASP A 160 0.58 7.30 9.16
CA ASP A 160 0.75 8.63 8.53
C ASP A 160 1.27 8.52 7.08
N TRP A 161 2.23 7.61 6.85
CA TRP A 161 2.79 7.29 5.54
C TRP A 161 1.77 6.78 4.51
N ALA A 162 0.65 6.20 4.94
CA ALA A 162 -0.43 5.74 4.06
C ALA A 162 -1.26 6.90 3.49
N PHE A 163 -1.09 8.11 4.03
CA PHE A 163 -1.80 9.33 3.62
C PHE A 163 -0.87 10.41 3.03
N ASP A 164 0.41 10.11 2.87
CA ASP A 164 1.40 11.00 2.27
C ASP A 164 1.16 11.26 0.78
N GLY A 165 1.88 12.23 0.21
CA GLY A 165 1.74 12.64 -1.20
C GLY A 165 2.05 11.57 -2.24
N PHE A 166 2.58 10.42 -1.82
CA PHE A 166 2.88 9.25 -2.64
C PHE A 166 1.93 8.07 -2.38
N THR A 167 0.69 8.37 -1.99
CA THR A 167 -0.41 7.41 -1.95
C THR A 167 -1.66 7.96 -2.65
N LEU A 168 -2.55 7.06 -3.09
CA LEU A 168 -3.81 7.42 -3.74
C LEU A 168 -4.99 6.80 -3.02
N GLU A 169 -6.11 7.51 -3.03
CA GLU A 169 -7.40 6.90 -2.69
C GLU A 169 -7.81 5.99 -3.85
N ALA A 170 -8.13 4.75 -3.53
CA ALA A 170 -8.60 3.74 -4.45
C ALA A 170 -10.13 3.74 -4.43
N GLU A 171 -10.75 3.73 -5.61
CA GLU A 171 -12.18 3.48 -5.69
C GLU A 171 -12.47 2.00 -5.38
N PRO A 172 -13.19 1.66 -4.29
CA PRO A 172 -13.40 0.27 -3.89
C PRO A 172 -14.07 -0.56 -4.98
N ARG A 173 -14.97 0.06 -5.75
CA ARG A 173 -15.66 -0.53 -6.91
C ARG A 173 -14.75 -0.93 -8.07
N ARG A 174 -13.43 -0.68 -7.99
CA ARG A 174 -12.43 -1.12 -8.98
C ARG A 174 -11.55 -2.25 -8.47
N ILE A 175 -11.64 -2.64 -7.20
CA ILE A 175 -10.75 -3.60 -6.55
C ILE A 175 -11.41 -4.98 -6.43
N TRP A 176 -10.77 -5.98 -7.05
CA TRP A 176 -11.20 -7.36 -7.02
C TRP A 176 -10.15 -8.17 -6.28
N PHE A 177 -10.58 -8.77 -5.17
CA PHE A 177 -9.71 -9.63 -4.37
C PHE A 177 -9.67 -11.02 -4.97
N GLU A 178 -8.46 -11.49 -5.26
CA GLU A 178 -8.20 -12.85 -5.72
C GLU A 178 -7.66 -13.71 -4.58
N ALA A 179 -7.37 -14.98 -4.90
CA ALA A 179 -6.76 -15.90 -3.97
C ALA A 179 -5.52 -15.28 -3.31
N PRO A 180 -5.24 -15.61 -2.02
CA PRO A 180 -4.10 -15.09 -1.30
C PRO A 180 -2.80 -15.25 -2.08
N PHE A 181 -1.91 -14.27 -1.93
CA PHE A 181 -0.62 -14.31 -2.60
C PHE A 181 0.23 -15.44 -2.02
N VAL A 182 0.65 -16.39 -2.86
CA VAL A 182 1.48 -17.52 -2.42
C VAL A 182 2.94 -17.12 -2.54
N LEU A 183 3.61 -16.98 -1.39
CA LEU A 183 5.05 -16.75 -1.37
C LEU A 183 5.83 -18.05 -1.53
N PRO A 184 6.96 -18.02 -2.25
CA PRO A 184 7.88 -19.16 -2.28
C PRO A 184 8.23 -19.60 -0.85
N ASN A 185 8.23 -20.91 -0.62
CA ASN A 185 8.53 -21.52 0.69
C ASN A 185 7.65 -21.00 1.85
N GLN A 186 6.46 -20.46 1.57
CA GLN A 186 5.58 -19.84 2.57
C GLN A 186 6.28 -18.75 3.40
N ALA A 187 7.21 -18.01 2.78
CA ALA A 187 7.91 -16.92 3.44
C ALA A 187 6.94 -15.83 3.93
N TRP A 188 7.35 -15.07 4.94
CA TRP A 188 6.58 -13.92 5.44
C TRP A 188 6.88 -12.68 4.58
N PRO A 189 5.87 -11.90 4.16
CA PRO A 189 6.10 -10.74 3.30
C PRO A 189 6.79 -9.57 4.02
N TRP A 190 6.71 -9.54 5.35
CA TRP A 190 7.10 -8.38 6.15
C TRP A 190 8.40 -8.61 6.92
N THR A 191 9.09 -7.53 7.25
CA THR A 191 10.21 -7.55 8.19
C THR A 191 9.68 -7.67 9.61
N GLY A 192 10.28 -8.55 10.41
CA GLY A 192 9.78 -8.83 11.76
C GLY A 192 8.58 -9.78 11.74
N ARG A 193 8.57 -10.72 12.67
CA ARG A 193 7.42 -11.55 13.01
C ARG A 193 6.81 -11.03 14.29
#